data_AF-A0A7W0LCX7-F1
#
_entry.id   AF-A0A7W0LCX7-F1
#
_cell.length_a   1.000
_cell.length_b   1.000
_cell.length_c   1.000
_cell.angle_alpha   90.00
_cell.angle_beta   90.00
_cell.angle_gamma   90.00
#
_symmetry.space_group_name_H-M   'P 1'
#
loop_
_entity.id
_entity.type
_entity.pdbx_description
1 polymer ?
#
loop_
_entity_poly.entity_id
_entity_poly.type
_entity_poly.pdbx_seq_one_letter_code
_entity_poly.pdbx_strand_id
1 'polypeptide(L)' 'SDVPCHRVVAAGGRLGGFGGNLELKRALLRAEGVRVVGGRIRDFQQRRWGVRATRRGTRAV' A
#
# COMPACT_ATOMS: atom_id res chain seq x y z
N SER A 1 21.72 1.85 -4.32
CA SER A 1 21.01 2.17 -3.06
C SER A 1 19.57 2.47 -3.43
N ASP A 2 18.72 1.46 -3.40
CA ASP A 2 17.39 1.53 -4.01
C ASP A 2 16.39 2.20 -3.06
N VAL A 3 15.88 3.37 -3.44
CA VAL A 3 14.79 4.02 -2.71
C VAL A 3 13.50 3.31 -3.13
N PRO A 4 12.71 2.69 -2.22
CA PRO A 4 11.52 1.91 -2.57
C PRO A 4 10.34 2.81 -2.94
N CYS A 5 10.51 3.62 -3.98
CA CYS A 5 9.56 4.62 -4.45
C CYS A 5 8.26 3.99 -4.98
N HIS A 6 8.30 2.72 -5.41
CA HIS A 6 7.10 1.95 -5.80
C HIS A 6 6.09 1.79 -4.66
N ARG A 7 6.51 1.92 -3.39
CA ARG A 7 5.60 1.89 -2.23
C ARG A 7 4.75 3.15 -2.08
N VAL A 8 5.11 4.25 -2.73
CA VAL A 8 4.31 5.48 -2.75
C VAL A 8 3.22 5.35 -3.82
N VAL A 9 1.95 5.48 -3.44
CA VAL A 9 0.79 5.32 -4.33
C VAL A 9 -0.20 6.46 -4.17
N ALA A 10 -1.13 6.60 -5.11
CA ALA A 10 -2.14 7.64 -5.04
C ALA A 10 -3.16 7.39 -3.93
N ALA A 11 -3.85 8.45 -3.51
CA ALA A 11 -4.92 8.36 -2.53
C ALA A 11 -5.95 7.27 -2.90
N GLY A 12 -6.44 6.58 -1.87
CA GLY A 12 -7.33 5.43 -2.04
C GLY A 12 -6.65 4.16 -2.57
N GLY A 13 -5.33 4.13 -2.78
CA GLY A 13 -4.58 2.91 -3.13
C GLY A 13 -4.53 2.59 -4.61
N ARG A 14 -4.81 3.58 -5.48
CA ARG A 14 -4.55 3.44 -6.92
C ARG A 14 -3.04 3.47 -7.16
N LEU A 15 -2.56 2.62 -8.08
CA LEU A 15 -1.23 2.76 -8.66
C LEU A 15 -1.22 4.05 -9.49
N GLY A 16 -0.94 5.18 -8.83
CA GLY A 16 -0.65 6.45 -9.48
C GLY A 16 0.86 6.62 -9.72
N GLY A 17 1.22 7.79 -10.22
CA GLY A 17 2.60 8.20 -10.49
C GLY A 17 2.73 8.74 -11.92
N PHE A 18 3.18 9.98 -12.04
CA PHE A 18 3.67 10.52 -13.31
C PHE A 18 4.98 9.80 -13.68
N GLY A 19 5.15 9.36 -14.93
CA GLY A 19 6.47 9.06 -15.51
C GLY A 19 7.13 7.70 -15.22
N GLY A 20 6.41 6.67 -14.77
CA GLY A 20 7.02 5.37 -14.46
C GLY A 20 6.24 4.17 -14.99
N ASN A 21 6.96 3.14 -15.41
CA ASN A 21 6.39 1.87 -15.86
C ASN A 21 5.49 1.26 -14.76
N LEU A 22 4.17 1.41 -14.92
CA LEU A 22 3.16 0.91 -13.98
C LEU A 22 3.22 -0.61 -13.83
N GLU A 23 3.72 -1.34 -14.83
CA GLU A 23 3.93 -2.78 -14.74
C GLU A 23 5.08 -3.11 -13.81
N LEU A 24 6.22 -2.40 -13.91
CA LEU A 24 7.34 -2.57 -12.99
C LEU A 24 6.91 -2.26 -11.55
N LYS A 25 6.22 -1.14 -11.34
CA LYS A 25 5.66 -0.78 -10.02
C LYS A 25 4.76 -1.88 -9.46
N ARG A 26 3.90 -2.46 -10.31
CA ARG A 26 3.00 -3.55 -9.95
C ARG A 26 3.76 -4.85 -9.65
N ALA A 27 4.80 -5.18 -10.41
CA ALA A 27 5.64 -6.35 -10.20
C ALA A 27 6.38 -6.25 -8.86
N LEU A 28 7.00 -5.11 -8.57
CA LEU A 28 7.70 -4.87 -7.31
C LEU A 28 6.74 -4.96 -6.11
N LEU A 29 5.57 -4.32 -6.18
CA LEU A 29 4.56 -4.44 -5.12
C LEU A 29 4.08 -5.89 -4.92
N ARG A 30 3.90 -6.66 -6.00
CA ARG A 30 3.52 -8.08 -5.91
C ARG A 30 4.62 -8.94 -5.31
N ALA A 31 5.88 -8.68 -5.65
CA ALA A 31 7.04 -9.35 -5.05
C ALA A 31 7.12 -9.11 -3.54
N GLU A 32 6.63 -7.96 -3.06
CA GLU A 32 6.50 -7.65 -1.62
C GLU A 32 5.22 -8.22 -0.97
N GLY A 33 4.42 -9.02 -1.70
CA GLY A 33 3.18 -9.61 -1.19
C GLY A 33 1.98 -8.65 -1.18
N VAL A 34 2.08 -7.49 -1.83
CA VAL A 34 0.97 -6.55 -1.97
C VAL A 34 0.06 -6.98 -3.12
N ARG A 35 -1.20 -7.31 -2.81
CA ARG A 35 -2.17 -7.70 -3.83
C ARG A 35 -2.64 -6.49 -4.64
N VAL A 36 -2.29 -6.45 -5.94
CA VAL A 36 -2.72 -5.41 -6.88
C VAL A 36 -3.62 -5.99 -7.97
N VAL A 37 -4.86 -5.49 -8.06
CA VAL A 37 -5.88 -5.88 -9.04
C VAL A 37 -6.42 -4.63 -9.73
N GLY A 38 -6.49 -4.64 -11.07
CA GLY A 38 -7.00 -3.50 -11.85
C GLY A 38 -6.25 -2.18 -11.61
N GLY A 39 -4.98 -2.24 -11.18
CA GLY A 39 -4.20 -1.04 -10.85
C GLY A 39 -4.50 -0.46 -9.47
N ARG A 40 -5.08 -1.24 -8.55
CA ARG A 40 -5.40 -0.80 -7.19
C ARG A 40 -4.99 -1.86 -6.17
N ILE A 41 -4.37 -1.40 -5.09
CA ILE A 41 -3.99 -2.22 -3.94
C ILE A 41 -5.27 -2.71 -3.24
N ARG A 42 -5.38 -4.02 -3.05
CA ARG A 42 -6.40 -4.62 -2.18
C ARG A 42 -6.01 -4.39 -0.72
N ASP A 43 -7.01 -4.24 0.15
CA ASP A 43 -6.78 -4.01 1.58
C ASP A 43 -5.93 -2.75 1.86
N PHE A 44 -6.01 -1.74 0.98
CA PHE A 44 -5.18 -0.53 1.05
C PHE A 44 -5.18 0.13 2.43
N GLN A 45 -6.31 0.17 3.12
CA GLN A 45 -6.41 0.74 4.47
C GLN A 45 -5.57 0.00 5.51
N GLN A 46 -5.39 -1.31 5.35
CA GLN A 46 -4.57 -2.14 6.23
C GLN A 46 -3.08 -2.06 5.86
N ARG A 47 -2.79 -1.80 4.57
CA ARG A 47 -1.43 -1.72 4.02
C ARG A 47 -0.83 -0.32 4.09
N ARG A 48 -1.65 0.73 4.16
CA ARG A 48 -1.16 2.11 4.22
C ARG A 48 -0.39 2.31 5.52
N TRP A 49 0.72 3.03 5.44
CA TRP A 49 1.39 3.52 6.63
C TRP A 49 0.42 4.43 7.41
N GLY A 50 0.19 4.10 8.67
CA GLY A 50 -0.79 4.78 9.51
C GLY A 50 -0.62 4.37 10.97
N VAL A 51 -0.92 5.29 11.87
CA VAL A 51 -0.87 5.07 13.32
C VAL A 51 -1.75 3.88 13.66
N ARG A 52 -1.18 2.88 14.36
CA ARG A 52 -1.95 1.75 14.91
C ARG A 52 -3.13 2.35 15.65
N ALA A 53 -4.36 2.04 15.20
CA ALA A 53 -5.53 2.31 16.02
C ALA A 53 -5.25 1.64 17.36
N THR A 54 -5.09 2.46 18.41
CA THR A 54 -4.91 1.97 19.76
C THR A 54 -6.07 1.01 19.99
N ARG A 55 -5.76 -0.27 20.24
CA ARG A 55 -6.79 -1.19 20.72
C ARG A 55 -7.27 -0.56 22.02
N ARG A 56 -8.43 0.11 22.00
CA ARG A 56 -9.13 0.50 23.21
C ARG A 56 -9.55 -0.82 23.85
N GLY A 57 -8.68 -1.34 24.70
CA GLY A 57 -9.04 -2.37 25.65
C GLY A 57 -9.95 -1.73 26.67
N THR A 58 -11.24 -1.69 26.39
CA THR A 58 -12.23 -1.60 27.45
C THR A 58 -12.18 -2.95 28.14
N ARG A 59 -11.38 -3.06 29.21
CA ARG A 59 -11.56 -4.16 30.17
C ARG A 59 -12.86 -3.79 30.89
N ALA A 60 -13.97 -4.37 30.43
CA ALA A 60 -15.19 -4.36 31.21
C ALA A 60 -14.87 -5.03 32.56
N VAL A 61 -15.25 -4.33 33.62
CA VAL A 61 -15.14 -4.75 35.02
C VAL A 61 -15.92 -6.02 35.29
#